data_AF-A0A1F4T7F7-F1
#
_entry.id   AF-A0A1F4T7F7-F1
#
_cell.length_a   1.000
_cell.length_b   1.000
_cell.length_c   1.000
_cell.angle_alpha   90.00
_cell.angle_beta   90.00
_cell.angle_gamma   90.00
#
_symmetry.space_group_name_H-M   'P 1'
#
loop_
_entity.id
_entity.type
_entity.pdbx_description
1 polymer ?
#
loop_
_entity_poly.entity_id
_entity_poly.type
_entity_poly.pdbx_seq_one_letter_code
_entity_poly.pdbx_strand_id
1 'polypeptide(L)' 'MPKIEIRKGEELDKALRKFKMKLRHEGTLDEMKKREFYEKPSQRRRREEEEAKRREVKRRRDSD' A
#
# COMPACT_ATOMS: atom_id res chain seq x y z
N MET A 1 1.93 11.92 -2.17
CA MET A 1 1.46 11.63 -3.55
C MET A 1 2.64 11.14 -4.36
N PRO A 2 2.48 10.03 -5.08
CA PRO A 2 3.61 9.40 -5.77
C PRO A 2 4.03 10.23 -6.97
N LYS A 3 5.33 10.54 -7.04
CA LYS A 3 5.98 11.17 -8.20
C LYS A 3 7.08 10.24 -8.71
N ILE A 4 7.20 10.12 -10.03
CA ILE A 4 8.35 9.50 -10.68
C ILE A 4 9.00 10.50 -11.62
N GLU A 5 10.32 10.46 -11.70
CA GLU A 5 11.10 11.27 -12.65
C GLU A 5 11.64 10.33 -13.71
N ILE A 6 11.35 10.63 -14.97
CA ILE A 6 11.72 9.81 -16.13
C ILE A 6 12.94 10.45 -16.78
N ARG A 7 14.00 9.69 -17.01
CA ARG A 7 15.19 10.17 -17.72
C ARG A 7 15.00 10.04 -19.24
N LYS A 8 15.61 10.93 -20.02
CA LYS A 8 15.57 10.86 -21.49
C LYS A 8 16.18 9.52 -21.96
N GLY A 9 15.37 8.67 -22.59
CA GLY A 9 15.75 7.33 -23.05
C GLY A 9 15.18 6.17 -22.23
N GLU A 10 14.44 6.41 -21.15
CA GLU A 10 13.69 5.34 -20.47
C GLU A 10 12.43 4.94 -21.25
N GLU A 11 12.21 3.64 -21.41
CA GLU A 11 10.96 3.09 -21.93
C GLU A 11 9.80 3.43 -20.99
N LEU A 12 8.69 3.91 -21.57
CA LEU A 12 7.48 4.31 -20.85
C LEU A 12 6.96 3.20 -19.91
N ASP A 13 7.02 1.94 -20.34
CA ASP A 13 6.57 0.80 -19.55
C ASP A 13 7.36 0.62 -18.25
N LYS A 14 8.66 0.89 -18.27
CA LYS A 14 9.50 0.83 -17.06
C LYS A 14 9.12 1.95 -16.08
N ALA A 15 8.83 3.14 -16.59
CA ALA A 15 8.34 4.25 -15.77
C ALA A 15 6.98 3.91 -15.13
N LEU A 16 6.03 3.38 -15.89
CA LEU A 16 4.72 2.97 -15.38
C LEU A 16 4.81 1.88 -14.31
N ARG A 17 5.71 0.89 -14.48
CA ARG A 17 5.96 -0.13 -13.45
C ARG A 17 6.50 0.48 -12.16
N LYS A 18 7.49 1.39 -12.25
CA LYS A 18 8.03 2.11 -11.08
C LYS A 18 6.95 2.91 -10.37
N PHE A 19 6.08 3.60 -11.12
CA PHE A 19 4.97 4.35 -10.56
C PHE A 19 3.96 3.45 -9.84
N LYS A 20 3.55 2.33 -10.46
CA LYS A 20 2.66 1.34 -9.85
C LYS A 20 3.25 0.74 -8.56
N MET A 21 4.57 0.53 -8.54
CA MET A 21 5.26 0.06 -7.33
C MET A 21 5.26 1.14 -6.23
N LYS A 22 5.53 2.40 -6.56
CA LYS A 22 5.43 3.52 -5.61
C LYS A 22 4.01 3.68 -5.05
N LEU A 23 2.97 3.60 -5.89
CA LEU A 23 1.56 3.63 -5.48
C LEU A 23 1.23 2.53 -4.46
N ARG A 24 1.75 1.32 -4.66
CA ARG A 24 1.58 0.20 -3.73
C ARG A 24 2.33 0.41 -2.43
N HIS A 25 3.55 0.94 -2.51
CA HIS A 25 4.39 1.19 -1.33
C HIS A 25 3.81 2.29 -0.43
N GLU A 26 3.34 3.38 -1.03
CA GLU A 26 2.71 4.50 -0.33
C GLU A 26 1.32 4.13 0.22
N GLY A 27 0.72 3.02 -0.23
CA GLY A 27 -0.58 2.54 0.26
C GLY A 27 -1.76 3.43 -0.13
N THR A 28 -1.57 4.37 -1.06
CA THR A 28 -2.58 5.39 -1.42
C THR A 28 -3.90 4.76 -1.87
N LEU A 29 -3.84 3.67 -2.65
CA LEU A 29 -5.06 2.97 -3.11
C LEU A 29 -5.79 2.27 -1.96
N ASP A 30 -5.06 1.74 -0.97
CA ASP A 30 -5.65 1.09 0.19
C ASP A 30 -6.29 2.12 1.12
N GLU A 31 -5.67 3.30 1.24
CA GLU A 31 -6.22 4.42 2.00
C GLU A 31 -7.49 4.99 1.34
N MET A 32 -7.53 5.11 0.02
CA MET A 32 -8.75 5.51 -0.70
C MET A 32 -9.90 4.57 -0.36
N LYS A 33 -9.70 3.25 -0.48
CA LYS A 33 -10.71 2.23 -0.14
C LYS A 33 -11.15 2.27 1.33
N LYS A 34 -10.23 2.57 2.25
CA LYS A 34 -10.55 2.73 3.67
C LYS A 34 -11.43 3.96 3.95
N ARG A 35 -11.33 4.99 3.11
CA ARG A 35 -12.04 6.27 3.26
C ARG A 35 -13.30 6.38 2.40
N GLU A 36 -13.60 5.40 1.55
CA GLU A 36 -14.80 5.38 0.69
C GLU A 36 -16.11 5.46 1.48
N PHE A 37 -16.12 4.94 2.71
CA PHE A 37 -17.28 4.94 3.58
C PHE A 37 -16.88 5.25 5.03
N TYR A 38 -17.84 5.77 5.80
CA TYR A 38 -17.64 5.98 7.23
C TYR A 38 -17.53 4.63 7.95
N GLU A 39 -16.39 4.42 8.60
CA GLU A 39 -16.16 3.27 9.49
C GLU A 39 -16.27 3.74 10.94
N LYS A 40 -17.15 3.08 11.73
CA LYS A 40 -17.29 3.38 13.16
C LYS A 40 -15.94 3.20 13.88
N PRO A 41 -15.62 4.02 14.90
CA PRO A 41 -14.32 3.93 15.60
C PRO A 41 -14.00 2.55 16.18
N SER A 42 -15.01 1.77 16.57
CA SER A 42 -14.82 0.39 17.03
C SER A 42 -14.40 -0.56 15.92
N GLN A 43 -15.01 -0.44 14.73
CA GLN A 43 -14.68 -1.26 13.56
C GLN A 43 -13.28 -0.92 13.05
N ARG A 44 -12.92 0.36 13.01
CA ARG A 44 -11.57 0.81 12.64
C ARG A 44 -10.50 0.19 13.55
N ARG A 45 -10.70 0.25 14.89
CA ARG A 45 -9.78 -0.37 15.86
C ARG A 45 -9.63 -1.87 15.65
N ARG A 46 -10.76 -2.58 15.47
CA ARG A 46 -10.75 -4.03 15.20
C ARG A 46 -9.97 -4.36 13.92
N ARG A 47 -10.18 -3.60 12.85
CA ARG A 47 -9.49 -3.78 11.56
C ARG A 47 -7.98 -3.56 11.69
N GLU A 48 -7.57 -2.53 12.42
CA GLU A 48 -6.15 -2.23 12.68
C GLU A 48 -5.45 -3.36 13.45
N GLU A 49 -6.10 -3.91 14.48
CA GLU A 49 -5.58 -5.06 15.23
C GLU A 49 -5.46 -6.32 14.37
N GLU A 50 -6.46 -6.61 13.55
CA GLU A 50 -6.44 -7.75 12.62
C GLU A 50 -5.35 -7.60 11.56
N GLU A 51 -5.18 -6.39 10.99
CA GLU A 51 -4.10 -6.09 10.04
C GLU A 51 -2.72 -6.24 10.70
N ALA A 52 -2.54 -5.79 11.95
CA ALA A 52 -1.28 -5.91 12.68
C ALA A 52 -0.92 -7.39 12.93
N LYS A 53 -1.87 -8.20 13.39
CA LYS A 53 -1.69 -9.65 13.58
C LYS A 53 -1.31 -10.34 12.27
N ARG A 54 -1.99 -10.02 11.17
CA ARG A 54 -1.66 -10.58 9.84
C ARG A 54 -0.24 -10.20 9.39
N ARG A 55 0.18 -8.95 9.61
CA ARG A 55 1.55 -8.50 9.29
C ARG A 55 2.60 -9.20 10.13
N GLU A 56 2.32 -9.48 11.40
CA GLU A 56 3.22 -10.23 12.28
C GLU A 56 3.36 -11.68 11.85
N VAL A 57 2.26 -12.38 11.59
CA VAL A 57 2.28 -13.77 11.11
C VAL A 57 3.06 -13.89 9.80
N LYS A 58 2.87 -12.94 8.87
CA LYS A 58 3.64 -12.90 7.63
C LYS A 58 5.14 -12.71 7.89
N ARG A 59 5.51 -11.76 8.76
CA ARG A 59 6.92 -11.52 9.12
C ARG A 59 7.58 -12.77 9.70
N ARG A 60 6.90 -13.47 10.62
CA ARG A 60 7.40 -14.71 11.23
C ARG A 60 7.64 -15.80 10.18
N ARG A 61 6.71 -15.98 9.24
CA ARG A 61 6.85 -16.93 8.13
C ARG A 61 8.02 -16.60 7.21
N ASP A 62 8.28 -15.32 6.95
CA ASP A 62 9.37 -14.90 6.07
C ASP A 62 10.75 -15.01 6.76
N SER A 63 10.79 -15.21 8.09
CA SER A 63 12.02 -15.36 8.89
C SER A 63 12.43 -16.81 9.21
N ASP A 64 11.57 -17.78 8.92
CA ASP A 64 11.86 -19.23 8.96
C ASP A 64 12.34 -19.73 7.57
#